data_AF-A0A7L1NX32-F1
#
_entry.id   AF-A0A7L1NX32-F1
#
_cell.length_a   1.000
_cell.length_b   1.000
_cell.length_c   1.000
_cell.angle_alpha   90.00
_cell.angle_beta   90.00
_cell.angle_gamma   90.00
#
_symmetry.space_group_name_H-M   'P 1'
#
loop_
_entity.id
_entity.type
_entity.pdbx_description
1 polymer ?
#
loop_
_entity_poly.entity_id
_entity_poly.type
_entity_poly.pdbx_seq_one_letter_code
_entity_poly.pdbx_strand_id
1 'polypeptide(L)'
;TKISTIKKTLQLRSIGQEPSFKSTLSKIGQEMGALHDLLSEMEREVQQQEKLKGSLQELLKAAERDQREAQHLHENIPPHLPKPTASCAPAPPAKHEEQPKAAEPDRAKKPPKEAKFIKEAALITVEEFGNVPA
;
A
#
# COMPACT_ATOMS: atom_id res chain seq x y z
N THR A 1 -10.19 -14.05 65.59
CA THR A 1 -11.27 -14.23 66.60
C THR A 1 -12.40 -15.07 66.01
N LYS A 2 -12.99 -16.02 66.77
CA LYS A 2 -13.97 -17.01 66.26
C LYS A 2 -15.15 -16.38 65.48
N ILE A 3 -15.67 -15.25 65.97
CA ILE A 3 -16.81 -14.52 65.36
C ILE A 3 -16.51 -14.08 63.91
N SER A 4 -15.29 -13.63 63.61
CA SER A 4 -14.90 -13.20 62.26
C SER A 4 -14.92 -14.37 61.27
N THR A 5 -14.43 -15.53 61.69
CA THR A 5 -14.46 -16.76 60.88
C THR A 5 -15.91 -17.16 60.57
N ILE A 6 -16.79 -17.19 61.58
CA ILE A 6 -18.22 -17.52 61.42
C ILE A 6 -18.88 -16.55 60.41
N LYS A 7 -18.63 -15.23 60.52
CA LYS A 7 -19.16 -14.24 59.58
C LYS A 7 -18.69 -14.52 58.14
N LYS A 8 -17.39 -14.78 57.92
CA LYS A 8 -16.85 -15.10 56.59
C LYS A 8 -17.46 -16.37 56.00
N THR A 9 -17.64 -17.43 56.80
CA THR A 9 -18.26 -18.68 56.36
C THR A 9 -19.72 -18.49 55.96
N LEU A 10 -20.48 -17.68 56.71
CA LEU A 10 -21.88 -17.35 56.37
C LEU A 10 -21.96 -16.50 55.09
N GLN A 11 -21.03 -15.55 54.89
CA GLN A 11 -20.95 -14.79 53.64
C GLN A 11 -20.63 -15.68 52.44
N LEU A 12 -19.67 -16.60 52.55
CA LEU A 12 -19.37 -17.57 51.49
C LEU A 12 -20.59 -18.42 51.12
N ARG A 13 -21.33 -18.92 52.13
CA ARG A 13 -22.58 -19.65 51.91
C ARG A 13 -23.61 -18.79 51.18
N SER A 14 -23.77 -17.54 51.59
CA SER A 14 -24.70 -16.59 50.97
C SER A 14 -24.38 -16.40 49.49
N ILE A 15 -23.12 -16.20 49.13
CA ILE A 15 -22.67 -16.01 47.73
C ILE A 15 -22.96 -17.27 46.88
N GLY A 16 -22.83 -18.47 47.46
CA GLY A 16 -23.06 -19.72 46.74
C GLY A 16 -24.54 -20.15 46.63
N GLN A 17 -25.42 -19.70 47.53
CA GLN A 17 -26.83 -20.12 47.61
C GLN A 17 -27.81 -19.05 47.13
N GLU A 18 -27.51 -17.76 47.31
CA GLU A 18 -28.41 -16.68 46.95
C GLU A 18 -28.30 -16.40 45.42
N PRO A 19 -29.40 -16.49 44.65
CA PRO A 19 -29.35 -16.39 43.19
C PRO A 19 -28.78 -15.06 42.65
N SER A 20 -29.03 -13.93 43.30
CA SER A 20 -28.57 -12.61 42.81
C SER A 20 -27.06 -12.44 42.93
N PHE A 21 -26.45 -12.89 44.05
CA PHE A 21 -25.01 -12.92 44.23
C PHE A 21 -24.34 -13.91 43.28
N LYS A 22 -24.93 -15.09 43.09
CA LYS A 22 -24.42 -16.08 42.12
C LYS A 22 -24.44 -15.53 40.70
N SER A 23 -25.54 -14.91 40.28
CA SER A 23 -25.68 -14.25 38.97
C SER A 23 -24.64 -13.13 38.80
N THR A 24 -24.50 -12.26 39.80
CA THR A 24 -23.53 -11.14 39.80
C THR A 24 -22.09 -11.66 39.71
N LEU A 25 -21.74 -12.69 40.46
CA LEU A 25 -20.41 -13.30 40.42
C LEU A 25 -20.12 -13.98 39.06
N SER A 26 -21.11 -14.66 38.48
CA SER A 26 -20.99 -15.23 37.12
C SER A 26 -20.79 -14.14 36.07
N LYS A 27 -21.54 -13.03 36.16
CA LYS A 27 -21.39 -11.88 35.27
C LYS A 27 -20.00 -11.24 35.40
N ILE A 28 -19.50 -11.01 36.61
CA ILE A 28 -18.14 -10.51 36.86
C ILE A 28 -17.10 -11.45 36.25
N GLY A 29 -17.28 -12.77 36.36
CA GLY A 29 -16.38 -13.75 35.75
C GLY A 29 -16.36 -13.68 34.21
N GLN A 30 -17.54 -13.50 33.60
CA GLN A 30 -17.66 -13.34 32.14
C GLN A 30 -17.06 -12.02 31.65
N GLU A 31 -17.34 -10.90 32.33
CA GLU A 31 -16.78 -9.58 32.00
C GLU A 31 -15.26 -9.54 32.18
N MET A 32 -14.71 -10.22 33.20
CA MET A 32 -13.26 -10.36 33.40
C MET A 32 -12.60 -11.17 32.28
N GLY A 33 -13.26 -12.24 31.80
CA GLY A 33 -12.79 -13.01 30.64
C GLY A 33 -12.76 -12.16 29.37
N ALA A 34 -13.88 -11.51 29.04
CA ALA A 34 -13.97 -10.62 27.87
C ALA A 34 -12.96 -9.45 27.93
N LEU A 35 -12.71 -8.89 29.10
CA LEU A 35 -11.67 -7.87 29.30
C LEU A 35 -10.26 -8.42 29.05
N HIS A 36 -9.96 -9.65 29.51
CA HIS A 36 -8.67 -10.29 29.27
C HIS A 36 -8.44 -10.56 27.78
N ASP A 37 -9.46 -11.03 27.06
CA ASP A 37 -9.39 -11.28 25.62
C ASP A 37 -9.16 -9.97 24.84
N LEU A 38 -9.89 -8.90 25.19
CA LEU A 38 -9.74 -7.57 24.59
C LEU A 38 -8.37 -6.95 24.85
N LEU A 39 -7.83 -7.07 26.07
CA LEU A 39 -6.48 -6.60 26.39
C LEU A 39 -5.41 -7.39 25.62
N SER A 40 -5.62 -8.70 25.46
CA SER A 40 -4.74 -9.56 24.67
C SER A 40 -4.80 -9.25 23.17
N GLU A 41 -5.94 -8.79 22.66
CA GLU A 41 -6.07 -8.28 21.29
C GLU A 41 -5.37 -6.92 21.10
N MET A 42 -5.59 -6.00 22.03
CA MET A 42 -4.91 -4.70 22.06
C MET A 42 -3.38 -4.86 22.09
N GLU A 43 -2.85 -5.81 22.87
CA GLU A 43 -1.41 -6.08 22.89
C GLU A 43 -0.88 -6.55 21.52
N ARG A 44 -1.58 -7.47 20.85
CA ARG A 44 -1.21 -7.93 19.50
C ARG A 44 -1.22 -6.79 18.49
N GLU A 45 -2.24 -5.93 18.56
CA GLU A 45 -2.39 -4.78 17.67
C GLU A 45 -1.27 -3.75 17.88
N VAL A 46 -0.92 -3.42 19.12
CA VAL A 46 0.22 -2.54 19.45
C VAL A 46 1.54 -3.11 18.92
N GLN A 47 1.79 -4.41 19.10
CA GLN A 47 2.99 -5.07 18.56
C GLN A 47 3.02 -5.05 17.02
N GLN A 48 1.86 -5.14 16.35
CA GLN A 48 1.77 -5.07 14.90
C GLN A 48 2.01 -3.65 14.38
N GLN A 49 1.48 -2.63 15.06
CA GLN A 49 1.71 -1.23 14.74
C GLN A 49 3.18 -0.83 14.91
N GLU A 50 3.88 -1.34 15.92
CA GLU A 50 5.31 -1.10 16.10
C GLU A 50 6.15 -1.69 14.96
N LYS A 51 5.85 -2.93 14.53
CA LYS A 51 6.49 -3.54 13.35
C LYS A 51 6.25 -2.73 12.08
N LEU A 52 4.99 -2.33 11.83
CA LEU A 52 4.62 -1.53 10.67
C LEU A 52 5.35 -0.18 10.66
N LYS A 53 5.44 0.49 11.82
CA LYS A 53 6.20 1.74 11.98
C LYS A 53 7.67 1.55 11.62
N GLY A 54 8.30 0.45 12.02
CA GLY A 54 9.66 0.09 11.62
C GLY A 54 9.80 -0.01 10.09
N SER A 55 8.95 -0.82 9.46
CA SER A 55 8.93 -0.99 7.99
C SER A 55 8.70 0.32 7.23
N LEU A 56 7.82 1.19 7.73
CA LEU A 56 7.58 2.51 7.14
C LEU A 56 8.79 3.45 7.24
N GLN A 57 9.57 3.38 8.34
CA GLN A 57 10.82 4.13 8.46
C GLN A 57 11.92 3.62 7.52
N GLU A 58 11.98 2.31 7.26
CA GLU A 58 12.89 1.74 6.27
C GLU A 58 12.51 2.14 4.84
N LEU A 59 11.21 2.08 4.51
CA LEU A 59 10.68 2.54 3.22
C LEU A 59 10.96 4.03 2.98
N LEU A 60 10.76 4.88 3.99
CA LEU A 60 11.08 6.31 3.90
C LEU A 60 12.58 6.54 3.60
N LYS A 61 13.47 5.85 4.32
CA LYS A 61 14.93 5.91 4.07
C LYS A 61 15.30 5.42 2.68
N ALA A 62 14.58 4.44 2.13
CA ALA A 62 14.78 3.98 0.76
C ALA A 62 14.36 5.06 -0.26
N ALA A 63 13.12 5.55 -0.15
CA ALA A 63 12.60 6.60 -1.02
C ALA A 63 13.47 7.88 -1.00
N GLU A 64 13.99 8.28 0.17
CA GLU A 64 14.93 9.39 0.28
C GLU A 64 16.26 9.17 -0.46
N ARG A 65 16.80 7.95 -0.45
CA ARG A 65 18.02 7.63 -1.23
C ARG A 65 17.72 7.68 -2.73
N ASP A 66 16.66 7.00 -3.15
CA ASP A 66 16.27 6.88 -4.55
C ASP A 66 15.94 8.28 -5.13
N GLN A 67 15.33 9.17 -4.33
CA GLN A 67 15.13 10.57 -4.67
C GLN A 67 16.45 11.34 -4.84
N ARG A 68 17.41 11.19 -3.91
CA ARG A 68 18.74 11.84 -4.01
C ARG A 68 19.51 11.35 -5.22
N GLU A 69 19.44 10.06 -5.52
CA GLU A 69 20.06 9.45 -6.70
C GLU A 69 19.43 9.99 -8.00
N ALA A 70 18.09 10.08 -8.07
CA ALA A 70 17.39 10.67 -9.20
C ALA A 70 17.70 12.16 -9.39
N GLN A 71 17.78 12.94 -8.30
CA GLN A 71 18.19 14.35 -8.32
C GLN A 71 19.62 14.51 -8.84
N HIS A 72 20.56 13.71 -8.32
CA HIS A 72 21.95 13.71 -8.77
C HIS A 72 22.06 13.36 -10.27
N LEU A 73 21.32 12.36 -10.75
CA LEU A 73 21.29 12.01 -12.17
C LEU A 73 20.70 13.13 -13.05
N HIS A 74 19.66 13.82 -12.57
CA HIS A 74 19.05 14.96 -13.26
C HIS A 74 19.99 16.18 -13.33
N GLU A 75 20.74 16.46 -12.26
CA GLU A 75 21.70 17.57 -12.20
C GLU A 75 22.97 17.30 -13.03
N ASN A 76 23.35 16.03 -13.20
CA ASN A 76 24.59 15.61 -13.88
C ASN A 76 24.37 15.08 -15.30
N ILE A 77 23.29 15.49 -16.00
CA ILE A 77 23.07 15.13 -17.40
C ILE A 77 24.16 15.77 -18.28
N PRO A 78 24.96 14.98 -19.05
CA PRO A 78 25.99 15.54 -19.92
C PRO A 78 25.40 16.47 -20.99
N PRO A 79 26.02 17.63 -21.28
CA PRO A 79 25.46 18.67 -22.14
C PRO A 79 25.35 18.27 -23.63
N HIS A 80 25.93 17.14 -24.02
CA HIS A 80 25.87 16.57 -25.36
C HIS A 80 24.70 15.58 -25.56
N LEU A 81 23.96 15.23 -24.50
CA LEU A 81 22.75 14.42 -24.62
C LEU A 81 21.54 15.28 -25.01
N PRO A 82 20.54 14.72 -25.71
CA PRO A 82 19.27 15.40 -25.94
C PRO A 82 18.64 15.78 -24.60
N LYS A 83 18.35 17.07 -24.40
CA LYS A 83 17.62 17.51 -23.21
C LYS A 83 16.24 16.85 -23.20
N PRO A 84 15.73 16.37 -22.04
CA PRO A 84 14.36 15.91 -21.93
C PRO A 84 13.39 17.04 -22.32
N THR A 85 12.80 16.95 -23.50
CA THR A 85 11.67 17.79 -23.87
C THR A 85 10.51 17.48 -22.93
N ALA A 86 9.81 18.49 -22.44
CA ALA A 86 8.60 18.33 -21.63
C ALA A 86 7.40 17.87 -22.50
N SER A 87 7.54 16.73 -23.19
CA SER A 87 6.53 16.11 -24.05
C SER A 87 5.75 15.04 -23.31
N CYS A 88 5.15 15.42 -22.17
CA CYS A 88 4.01 14.72 -21.58
C CYS A 88 2.95 15.73 -21.16
N ALA A 89 2.58 16.61 -22.10
CA ALA A 89 1.29 17.27 -22.06
C ALA A 89 0.26 16.30 -22.68
N PRO A 90 -0.94 16.14 -22.10
CA PRO A 90 -2.01 15.38 -22.76
C PRO A 90 -2.39 16.09 -24.05
N ALA A 91 -2.17 15.41 -25.19
CA ALA A 91 -2.44 16.00 -26.50
C ALA A 91 -3.95 16.27 -26.68
N PRO A 92 -4.36 17.49 -27.09
CA PRO A 92 -5.73 17.73 -27.50
C PRO A 92 -6.03 16.99 -28.83
N PRO A 93 -7.30 16.62 -29.08
CA PRO A 93 -7.66 15.69 -30.14
C PRO A 93 -7.39 16.26 -31.54
N ALA A 94 -7.03 15.34 -32.45
CA ALA A 94 -6.60 15.65 -33.81
C ALA A 94 -7.62 16.45 -34.62
N LYS A 95 -7.09 17.32 -35.50
CA LYS A 95 -7.75 17.67 -36.76
C LYS A 95 -6.79 17.36 -37.91
N HIS A 96 -7.37 16.72 -38.93
CA HIS A 96 -6.69 16.06 -40.03
C HIS A 96 -7.21 16.72 -41.30
N GLU A 97 -6.38 17.49 -42.02
CA GLU A 97 -6.73 18.08 -43.32
C GLU A 97 -5.55 18.00 -44.31
N GLU A 98 -5.88 18.15 -45.59
CA GLU A 98 -5.13 17.59 -46.73
C GLU A 98 -3.91 18.39 -47.25
N GLN A 99 -3.15 17.65 -48.07
CA GLN A 99 -2.01 17.96 -48.96
C GLN A 99 -2.26 19.06 -50.03
N PRO A 100 -1.38 19.35 -51.05
CA PRO A 100 0.01 18.88 -51.36
C PRO A 100 1.01 19.97 -51.90
N LYS A 101 2.22 19.52 -52.33
CA LYS A 101 3.27 20.20 -53.17
C LYS A 101 4.07 21.34 -52.49
N ALA A 102 5.36 21.56 -52.72
CA ALA A 102 6.48 20.84 -53.38
C ALA A 102 7.82 21.44 -52.82
N ALA A 103 9.06 21.08 -53.17
CA ALA A 103 9.63 20.23 -54.24
C ALA A 103 10.97 19.59 -53.77
N GLU A 104 11.82 19.13 -54.69
CA GLU A 104 13.15 18.51 -54.43
C GLU A 104 14.32 19.43 -54.88
N PRO A 105 15.55 19.23 -54.37
CA PRO A 105 16.60 18.79 -55.31
C PRO A 105 17.69 17.81 -54.77
N ASP A 106 17.70 16.60 -55.33
CA ASP A 106 18.81 15.77 -55.86
C ASP A 106 20.13 15.50 -55.07
N ARG A 107 20.51 14.20 -55.09
CA ARG A 107 21.82 13.52 -54.81
C ARG A 107 22.37 13.41 -53.38
N ALA A 108 22.32 12.17 -52.86
CA ALA A 108 23.46 11.24 -53.01
C ALA A 108 23.09 9.77 -52.69
N LYS A 109 23.62 8.81 -53.47
CA LYS A 109 23.32 7.38 -53.34
C LYS A 109 23.99 6.74 -52.11
N LYS A 110 23.23 6.01 -51.29
CA LYS A 110 23.73 4.97 -50.36
C LYS A 110 22.78 3.75 -50.40
N PRO A 111 23.27 2.50 -50.25
CA PRO A 111 22.48 1.30 -50.45
C PRO A 111 21.38 1.12 -49.38
N PRO A 112 20.29 0.39 -49.69
CA PRO A 112 19.18 0.21 -48.78
C PRO A 112 19.62 -0.64 -47.58
N LYS A 113 19.67 -0.02 -46.39
CA LYS A 113 19.59 -0.78 -45.14
C LYS A 113 18.15 -1.25 -45.01
N GLU A 114 17.96 -2.55 -44.87
CA GLU A 114 16.65 -3.17 -44.70
C GLU A 114 15.86 -2.45 -43.60
N ALA A 115 14.67 -1.96 -43.97
CA ALA A 115 13.73 -1.45 -43.00
C ALA A 115 13.26 -2.63 -42.13
N LYS A 116 13.87 -2.79 -40.96
CA LYS A 116 13.37 -3.69 -39.92
C LYS A 116 12.07 -3.11 -39.40
N PHE A 117 10.97 -3.48 -40.05
CA PHE A 117 9.62 -3.24 -39.56
C PHE A 117 9.47 -3.98 -38.22
N ILE A 118 9.70 -3.27 -37.12
CA ILE A 118 9.29 -3.72 -35.80
C ILE A 118 7.77 -3.75 -35.85
N LYS A 119 7.20 -4.95 -35.86
CA LYS A 119 5.76 -5.11 -35.68
C LYS A 119 5.44 -4.66 -34.26
N GLU A 120 4.73 -3.54 -34.16
CA GLU A 120 4.18 -3.04 -32.91
C GLU A 120 3.33 -4.14 -32.27
N ALA A 121 3.69 -4.57 -31.06
CA ALA A 121 2.92 -5.55 -30.33
C ALA A 121 1.66 -4.86 -29.81
N ALA A 122 0.49 -5.44 -30.08
CA ALA A 122 -0.77 -4.91 -29.56
C ALA A 122 -0.72 -4.82 -28.03
N LEU A 123 -0.93 -3.61 -27.51
CA LEU A 123 -1.01 -3.37 -26.08
C LEU A 123 -2.32 -3.96 -25.55
N ILE A 124 -2.22 -4.86 -24.57
CA ILE A 124 -3.38 -5.48 -23.92
C ILE A 124 -4.19 -4.38 -23.25
N THR A 125 -5.47 -4.30 -23.58
CA THR A 125 -6.40 -3.31 -23.04
C THR A 125 -6.82 -3.67 -21.61
N VAL A 126 -7.22 -2.67 -20.81
CA VAL A 126 -7.63 -2.87 -19.41
C VAL A 126 -8.82 -3.85 -19.29
N GLU A 127 -9.67 -3.89 -20.33
CA GLU A 127 -10.86 -4.74 -20.42
C GLU A 127 -10.51 -6.22 -20.65
N GLU A 128 -9.39 -6.52 -21.33
CA GLU A 128 -8.87 -7.88 -21.48
C GLU A 128 -8.26 -8.42 -20.19
N PHE A 129 -7.60 -7.55 -19.40
CA PHE A 129 -6.99 -7.94 -18.11
C PHE A 129 -8.01 -8.30 -17.03
N GLY A 130 -9.22 -7.75 -17.09
CA GLY A 130 -10.28 -7.96 -16.09
C GLY A 130 -10.91 -9.36 -16.09
N ASN A 131 -10.63 -10.19 -17.10
CA ASN A 131 -11.20 -11.54 -17.24
C ASN A 131 -10.27 -12.65 -16.72
N VAL A 132 -9.13 -12.32 -16.12
CA VAL A 132 -8.20 -13.29 -15.51
C VAL A 132 -8.63 -13.57 -14.06
N PRO A 133 -8.95 -14.82 -13.67
CA PRO A 133 -9.23 -15.15 -12.28
C PRO A 133 -8.00 -14.96 -11.38
N ALA A 134 -8.23 -14.53 -10.14
CA ALA A 134 -7.20 -14.34 -9.11
C ALA A 134 -6.70 -15.66 -8.50
#